data_AF-A0A949YRE5-F1
#
_entry.id   AF-A0A949YRE5-F1
#
_cell.length_a   1.000
_cell.length_b   1.000
_cell.length_c   1.000
_cell.angle_alpha   90.00
_cell.angle_beta   90.00
_cell.angle_gamma   90.00
#
_symmetry.space_group_name_H-M   'P 1'
#
loop_
_entity.id
_entity.type
_entity.pdbx_description
1 polymer ?
#
loop_
_entity_poly.entity_id
_entity_poly.type
_entity_poly.pdbx_seq_one_letter_code
_entity_poly.pdbx_strand_id
1 'polypeptide(L)'
;MERCIPVDRLARPENFVLMRGRQVREIREEQGLERNNALPFDEETLRARLHGIYTGELQAMEAAGRTLFDFPDAPWEFQLDMARQVWDESRHSEIFQRLVEYMGAKPGDYVETEILWRCTQAEDPAARVAGINRGLEGLACDVFDQLIRIAQRNGDEVIERSIDYVLADEITHVRMGSKWMRKLTEGDPERLARAQAFQEMVDEVFNFRGGRRLASDLQKDDGMTLTIAREARLLAGFTEEEIQRLVESTRKSAAY
;
A
#
# COMPACT_ATOMS: atom_id res chain seq x y z
N MET A 1 -21.08 -18.60 8.99
CA MET A 1 -21.03 -17.38 8.17
C MET A 1 -19.86 -17.55 7.22
N GLU A 2 -20.03 -17.31 5.92
CA GLU A 2 -18.87 -17.24 5.02
C GLU A 2 -17.93 -16.16 5.55
N ARG A 3 -16.75 -16.56 6.04
CA ARG A 3 -15.68 -15.65 6.47
C ARG A 3 -14.87 -15.13 5.29
N CYS A 4 -15.39 -15.19 4.07
CA CYS A 4 -14.73 -14.63 2.91
C CYS A 4 -15.75 -13.85 2.11
N ILE A 5 -15.68 -12.53 2.17
CA ILE A 5 -16.42 -11.66 1.28
C ILE A 5 -15.62 -11.61 -0.03
N PRO A 6 -16.18 -12.12 -1.14
CA PRO A 6 -15.47 -12.07 -2.42
C PRO A 6 -15.41 -10.61 -2.93
N VAL A 7 -14.39 -10.32 -3.74
CA VAL A 7 -14.10 -8.95 -4.26
C VAL A 7 -15.30 -8.33 -4.96
N ASP A 8 -16.06 -9.14 -5.71
CA ASP A 8 -17.24 -8.72 -6.47
C ASP A 8 -18.45 -8.37 -5.59
N ARG A 9 -18.35 -8.58 -4.27
CA ARG A 9 -19.34 -8.13 -3.28
C ARG A 9 -18.91 -6.89 -2.50
N LEU A 10 -17.76 -6.29 -2.83
CA LEU A 10 -17.41 -4.98 -2.29
C LEU A 10 -18.41 -3.94 -2.77
N ALA A 11 -18.83 -3.05 -1.85
CA ALA A 11 -19.74 -1.98 -2.19
C ALA A 11 -18.99 -0.95 -3.06
N ARG A 12 -19.21 -1.01 -4.37
CA ARG A 12 -18.66 -0.08 -5.35
C ARG A 12 -19.77 0.51 -6.22
N PRO A 13 -19.73 1.81 -6.56
CA PRO A 13 -20.60 2.40 -7.56
C PRO A 13 -20.47 1.71 -8.93
N GLU A 14 -21.52 1.76 -9.77
CA GLU A 14 -21.53 1.09 -11.08
C GLU A 14 -20.42 1.58 -12.04
N ASN A 15 -19.93 2.81 -11.85
CA ASN A 15 -18.86 3.37 -12.67
C ASN A 15 -17.46 2.88 -12.26
N PHE A 16 -17.33 2.07 -11.21
CA PHE A 16 -16.05 1.51 -10.79
C PHE A 16 -15.82 0.17 -11.49
N VAL A 17 -14.77 0.10 -12.30
CA VAL A 17 -14.41 -1.12 -13.02
C VAL A 17 -13.30 -1.84 -12.25
N LEU A 18 -13.64 -2.97 -11.62
CA LEU A 18 -12.71 -3.87 -10.95
C LEU A 18 -12.11 -4.86 -11.95
N MET A 19 -10.78 -4.98 -11.96
CA MET A 19 -10.10 -5.93 -12.83
C MET A 19 -8.86 -6.53 -12.16
N ARG A 20 -8.48 -7.75 -12.58
CA ARG A 20 -7.23 -8.36 -12.09
C ARG A 20 -6.05 -7.52 -12.54
N GLY A 21 -5.09 -7.26 -11.65
CA GLY A 21 -3.90 -6.47 -12.00
C GLY A 21 -3.14 -6.98 -13.24
N ARG A 22 -3.12 -8.31 -13.46
CA ARG A 22 -2.57 -8.90 -14.69
C ARG A 22 -3.33 -8.50 -15.95
N GLN A 23 -4.66 -8.48 -15.91
CA GLN A 23 -5.49 -8.07 -17.05
C GLN A 23 -5.36 -6.58 -17.32
N VAL A 24 -5.31 -5.75 -16.26
CA VAL A 24 -5.01 -4.31 -16.39
C VAL A 24 -3.68 -4.12 -17.13
N ARG A 25 -2.66 -4.90 -16.75
CA ARG A 25 -1.34 -4.85 -17.41
C ARG A 25 -1.43 -5.26 -18.88
N GLU A 26 -2.05 -6.40 -19.18
CA GLU A 26 -2.20 -6.90 -20.56
C GLU A 26 -2.92 -5.87 -21.44
N ILE A 27 -4.00 -5.25 -20.95
CA ILE A 27 -4.73 -4.21 -21.68
C ILE A 27 -3.88 -2.95 -21.88
N ARG A 28 -3.13 -2.50 -20.86
CA ARG A 28 -2.22 -1.35 -21.01
C ARG A 28 -1.14 -1.63 -22.07
N GLU A 29 -0.58 -2.84 -22.07
CA GLU A 29 0.39 -3.29 -23.08
C GLU A 29 -0.25 -3.33 -24.49
N GLU A 30 -1.48 -3.84 -24.64
CA GLU A 30 -2.24 -3.84 -25.89
C GLU A 30 -2.55 -2.42 -26.41
N GLN A 31 -2.77 -1.47 -25.50
CA GLN A 31 -3.00 -0.05 -25.82
C GLN A 31 -1.71 0.73 -26.12
N GLY A 32 -0.54 0.07 -26.11
CA GLY A 32 0.75 0.73 -26.33
C GLY A 32 1.21 1.61 -25.17
N LEU A 33 0.57 1.50 -24.00
CA LEU A 33 0.98 2.14 -22.76
C LEU A 33 2.11 1.30 -22.14
N GLU A 34 3.34 1.52 -22.62
CA GLU A 34 4.51 0.73 -22.21
C GLU A 34 4.78 0.75 -20.70
N ARG A 35 5.44 -0.32 -20.24
CA ARG A 35 5.78 -0.64 -18.85
C ARG A 35 6.59 0.44 -18.11
N ASN A 36 7.25 1.38 -18.80
CA ASN A 36 8.34 2.19 -18.24
C ASN A 36 8.54 3.60 -18.83
N ASN A 37 7.64 4.15 -19.65
CA ASN A 37 7.89 5.43 -20.33
C ASN A 37 6.92 6.57 -20.00
N ALA A 38 6.04 6.39 -19.03
CA ALA A 38 5.38 7.53 -18.43
C ALA A 38 6.38 8.26 -17.54
N LEU A 39 6.86 9.41 -18.00
CA LEU A 39 7.48 10.38 -17.12
C LEU A 39 6.52 10.62 -15.94
N PRO A 40 6.95 10.53 -14.66
CA PRO A 40 6.13 10.90 -13.51
C PRO A 40 5.73 12.39 -13.52
N PHE A 41 6.08 13.08 -14.60
CA PHE A 41 5.79 14.46 -14.91
C PHE A 41 4.65 14.63 -15.93
N ASP A 42 4.14 13.57 -16.58
CA ASP A 42 2.94 13.72 -17.38
C ASP A 42 1.68 13.65 -16.50
N GLU A 43 0.77 14.58 -16.74
CA GLU A 43 -0.39 14.85 -15.90
C GLU A 43 -1.34 13.63 -15.83
N GLU A 44 -1.45 12.88 -16.93
CA GLU A 44 -2.32 11.72 -17.05
C GLU A 44 -1.86 10.54 -16.19
N THR A 45 -0.55 10.31 -16.14
CA THR A 45 0.04 9.28 -15.28
C THR A 45 -0.15 9.63 -13.81
N LEU A 46 0.01 10.90 -13.46
CA LEU A 46 -0.21 11.35 -12.09
C LEU A 46 -1.68 11.21 -11.68
N ARG A 47 -2.64 11.57 -12.55
CA ARG A 47 -4.09 11.32 -12.33
C ARG A 47 -4.37 9.84 -12.09
N ALA A 48 -3.89 8.98 -12.98
CA ALA A 48 -4.10 7.53 -12.87
C ALA A 48 -3.49 6.97 -11.57
N ARG A 49 -2.34 7.50 -11.14
CA ARG A 49 -1.68 7.09 -9.90
C ARG A 49 -2.44 7.55 -8.65
N LEU A 50 -2.89 8.80 -8.62
CA LEU A 50 -3.69 9.33 -7.50
C LEU A 50 -5.05 8.61 -7.41
N HIS A 51 -5.67 8.28 -8.54
CA HIS A 51 -6.87 7.44 -8.56
C HIS A 51 -6.57 6.03 -8.05
N GLY A 52 -5.49 5.39 -8.52
CA GLY A 52 -5.07 4.10 -7.99
C GLY A 52 -4.89 4.11 -6.47
N ILE A 53 -4.30 5.15 -5.91
CA ILE A 53 -4.14 5.32 -4.46
C ILE A 53 -5.48 5.55 -3.77
N TYR A 54 -6.35 6.42 -4.28
CA TYR A 54 -7.72 6.58 -3.76
C TYR A 54 -8.43 5.24 -3.56
N THR A 55 -8.33 4.35 -4.54
CA THR A 55 -8.94 3.01 -4.46
C THR A 55 -8.20 2.06 -3.53
N GLY A 56 -6.90 2.31 -3.32
CA GLY A 56 -6.09 1.65 -2.32
C GLY A 56 -6.52 2.01 -0.90
N GLU A 57 -6.77 3.29 -0.63
CA GLU A 57 -7.26 3.76 0.68
C GLU A 57 -8.64 3.17 1.01
N LEU A 58 -9.53 3.06 0.02
CA LEU A 58 -10.80 2.37 0.21
C LEU A 58 -10.58 0.91 0.61
N GLN A 59 -9.64 0.21 -0.04
CA GLN A 59 -9.34 -1.18 0.28
C GLN A 59 -8.64 -1.33 1.64
N ALA A 60 -7.79 -0.39 2.04
CA ALA A 60 -7.15 -0.36 3.36
C ALA A 60 -8.19 -0.14 4.47
N MET A 61 -9.12 0.80 4.27
CA MET A 61 -10.25 1.04 5.16
C MET A 61 -11.09 -0.24 5.34
N GLU A 62 -11.44 -0.89 4.23
CA GLU A 62 -12.20 -2.14 4.25
C GLU A 62 -11.42 -3.28 4.91
N ALA A 63 -10.10 -3.34 4.70
CA ALA A 63 -9.22 -4.34 5.30
C ALA A 63 -9.15 -4.20 6.83
N ALA A 64 -8.98 -2.99 7.34
CA ALA A 64 -8.99 -2.70 8.76
C ALA A 64 -10.36 -3.00 9.38
N GLY A 65 -11.45 -2.56 8.71
CA GLY A 65 -12.82 -2.83 9.14
C GLY A 65 -13.15 -4.33 9.16
N ARG A 66 -12.63 -5.06 8.18
CA ARG A 66 -12.78 -6.52 8.13
C ARG A 66 -11.99 -7.22 9.22
N THR A 67 -10.81 -6.70 9.56
CA THR A 67 -9.99 -7.23 10.65
C THR A 67 -10.68 -7.09 12.01
N LEU A 68 -11.40 -5.98 12.24
CA LEU A 68 -12.29 -5.85 13.42
C LEU A 68 -13.35 -6.97 13.46
N PHE A 69 -14.02 -7.16 12.32
CA PHE A 69 -15.13 -8.10 12.21
C PHE A 69 -14.69 -9.56 12.34
N ASP A 70 -13.57 -9.94 11.73
CA ASP A 70 -13.11 -11.33 11.67
C ASP A 70 -12.53 -11.83 13.00
N PHE A 71 -12.02 -10.92 13.84
CA PHE A 71 -11.28 -11.26 15.06
C PHE A 71 -11.89 -10.64 16.32
N PRO A 72 -13.19 -10.87 16.62
CA PRO A 72 -13.86 -10.23 17.75
C PRO A 72 -13.23 -10.56 19.11
N ASP A 73 -12.52 -11.68 19.20
CA ASP A 73 -11.83 -12.14 20.42
C ASP A 73 -10.41 -11.58 20.58
N ALA A 74 -9.93 -10.77 19.63
CA ALA A 74 -8.63 -10.10 19.75
C ALA A 74 -8.63 -9.09 20.91
N PRO A 75 -7.45 -8.74 21.48
CA PRO A 75 -7.37 -7.80 22.60
C PRO A 75 -8.07 -6.48 22.31
N TRP A 76 -8.68 -5.85 23.32
CA TRP A 76 -9.40 -4.58 23.13
C TRP A 76 -8.54 -3.48 22.48
N GLU A 77 -7.27 -3.36 22.86
CA GLU A 77 -6.36 -2.40 22.23
C GLU A 77 -6.14 -2.69 20.73
N PHE A 78 -6.23 -3.96 20.31
CA PHE A 78 -6.12 -4.34 18.90
C PHE A 78 -7.35 -3.84 18.14
N GLN A 79 -8.53 -4.06 18.71
CA GLN A 79 -9.78 -3.54 18.17
C GLN A 79 -9.76 -2.02 18.08
N LEU A 80 -9.25 -1.33 19.10
CA LEU A 80 -9.12 0.12 19.07
C LEU A 80 -8.16 0.62 17.99
N ASP A 81 -7.00 -0.02 17.84
CA ASP A 81 -6.01 0.35 16.81
C ASP A 81 -6.57 0.12 15.39
N MET A 82 -7.26 -1.00 15.14
CA MET A 82 -7.89 -1.27 13.85
C MET A 82 -9.07 -0.31 13.56
N ALA A 83 -9.86 0.05 14.57
CA ALA A 83 -10.94 1.04 14.42
C ALA A 83 -10.39 2.44 14.15
N ARG A 84 -9.25 2.79 14.77
CA ARG A 84 -8.53 4.01 14.45
C ARG A 84 -8.06 4.00 13.00
N GLN A 85 -7.45 2.92 12.52
CA GLN A 85 -7.04 2.84 11.12
C GLN A 85 -8.25 2.99 10.17
N VAL A 86 -9.39 2.34 10.43
CA VAL A 86 -10.61 2.57 9.63
C VAL A 86 -10.96 4.06 9.52
N TRP A 87 -10.85 4.80 10.62
CA TRP A 87 -11.09 6.24 10.60
C TRP A 87 -10.03 6.98 9.79
N ASP A 88 -8.76 6.67 9.97
CA ASP A 88 -7.65 7.30 9.25
C ASP A 88 -7.78 7.05 7.73
N GLU A 89 -8.00 5.80 7.30
CA GLU A 89 -8.19 5.47 5.88
C GLU A 89 -9.47 6.06 5.26
N SER A 90 -10.52 6.29 6.06
CA SER A 90 -11.70 7.00 5.58
C SER A 90 -11.37 8.45 5.23
N ARG A 91 -10.52 9.10 6.04
CA ARG A 91 -10.04 10.46 5.75
C ARG A 91 -9.06 10.45 4.57
N HIS A 92 -8.18 9.45 4.47
CA HIS A 92 -7.26 9.30 3.34
C HIS A 92 -8.02 9.14 2.03
N SER A 93 -9.06 8.30 2.03
CA SER A 93 -9.97 8.14 0.88
C SER A 93 -10.60 9.47 0.46
N GLU A 94 -11.08 10.28 1.41
CA GLU A 94 -11.60 11.61 1.09
C GLU A 94 -10.52 12.55 0.53
N ILE A 95 -9.32 12.57 1.12
CA ILE A 95 -8.19 13.39 0.65
C ILE A 95 -7.83 13.01 -0.79
N PHE A 96 -7.62 11.74 -1.07
CA PHE A 96 -7.26 11.29 -2.42
C PHE A 96 -8.39 11.45 -3.42
N GLN A 97 -9.67 11.33 -3.01
CA GLN A 97 -10.78 11.74 -3.86
C GLN A 97 -10.65 13.21 -4.28
N ARG A 98 -10.36 14.12 -3.33
CA ARG A 98 -10.16 15.54 -3.65
C ARG A 98 -8.94 15.78 -4.52
N LEU A 99 -7.85 15.02 -4.35
CA LEU A 99 -6.67 15.13 -5.21
C LEU A 99 -6.96 14.65 -6.64
N VAL A 100 -7.75 13.59 -6.80
CA VAL A 100 -8.24 13.12 -8.11
C VAL A 100 -9.07 14.21 -8.80
N GLU A 101 -10.01 14.82 -8.07
CA GLU A 101 -10.83 15.93 -8.56
C GLU A 101 -10.01 17.18 -8.90
N TYR A 102 -9.03 17.52 -8.05
CA TYR A 102 -8.11 18.64 -8.24
C TYR A 102 -7.30 18.51 -9.54
N MET A 103 -6.90 17.29 -9.88
CA MET A 103 -6.22 16.98 -11.13
C MET A 103 -7.16 16.87 -12.34
N GLY A 104 -8.46 17.12 -12.18
CA GLY A 104 -9.45 17.10 -13.26
C GLY A 104 -9.99 15.72 -13.64
N ALA A 105 -9.72 14.69 -12.82
CA ALA A 105 -10.28 13.35 -12.96
C ALA A 105 -11.41 13.11 -11.95
N LYS A 106 -12.05 11.94 -12.01
CA LYS A 106 -13.13 11.53 -11.11
C LYS A 106 -12.95 10.08 -10.65
N PRO A 107 -13.49 9.73 -9.46
CA PRO A 107 -13.58 8.34 -9.05
C PRO A 107 -14.28 7.48 -10.11
N GLY A 108 -13.59 6.46 -10.61
CA GLY A 108 -14.06 5.51 -11.63
C GLY A 108 -13.55 5.81 -13.05
N ASP A 109 -12.81 6.91 -13.26
CA ASP A 109 -12.20 7.20 -14.56
C ASP A 109 -11.10 6.19 -14.93
N TYR A 110 -10.49 5.53 -13.93
CA TYR A 110 -9.47 4.50 -14.12
C TYR A 110 -9.89 3.17 -13.50
N VAL A 111 -9.30 2.10 -14.03
CA VAL A 111 -9.56 0.73 -13.58
C VAL A 111 -8.90 0.48 -12.23
N GLU A 112 -9.63 -0.22 -11.36
CA GLU A 112 -9.18 -0.59 -10.03
C GLU A 112 -8.56 -1.98 -10.02
N THR A 113 -7.52 -2.15 -9.20
CA THR A 113 -6.93 -3.47 -8.96
C THR A 113 -7.42 -4.06 -7.64
N GLU A 114 -7.71 -5.35 -7.63
CA GLU A 114 -8.20 -6.09 -6.45
C GLU A 114 -7.08 -6.60 -5.51
N ILE A 115 -5.84 -6.12 -5.69
CA ILE A 115 -4.66 -6.78 -5.11
C ILE A 115 -4.57 -6.60 -3.59
N LEU A 116 -4.93 -5.43 -3.06
CA LEU A 116 -4.90 -5.15 -1.62
C LEU A 116 -5.97 -5.97 -0.91
N TRP A 117 -7.18 -6.04 -1.46
CA TRP A 117 -8.25 -6.89 -0.92
C TRP A 117 -7.87 -8.36 -0.85
N ARG A 118 -7.14 -8.89 -1.84
CA ARG A 118 -6.69 -10.29 -1.80
C ARG A 118 -5.74 -10.58 -0.62
N CYS A 119 -5.01 -9.59 -0.14
CA CYS A 119 -4.16 -9.73 1.04
C CYS A 119 -4.96 -9.80 2.35
N THR A 120 -6.25 -9.43 2.34
CA THR A 120 -7.14 -9.54 3.51
C THR A 120 -7.71 -10.93 3.70
N GLN A 121 -7.16 -11.97 3.08
CA GLN A 121 -7.66 -13.34 3.22
C GLN A 121 -6.93 -14.15 4.30
N ALA A 122 -5.92 -13.60 4.95
CA ALA A 122 -5.24 -14.27 6.06
C ALA A 122 -6.22 -14.53 7.22
N GLU A 123 -6.42 -15.80 7.59
CA GLU A 123 -7.33 -16.21 8.67
C GLU A 123 -6.71 -16.07 10.07
N ASP A 124 -5.41 -15.81 10.16
CA ASP A 124 -4.72 -15.53 11.41
C ASP A 124 -4.50 -14.01 11.56
N PRO A 125 -4.86 -13.39 12.70
CA PRO A 125 -4.73 -11.95 12.88
C PRO A 125 -3.28 -11.46 12.87
N ALA A 126 -2.30 -12.29 13.30
CA ALA A 126 -0.89 -11.90 13.25
C ALA A 126 -0.39 -11.89 11.80
N ALA A 127 -0.73 -12.89 11.00
CA ALA A 127 -0.45 -12.90 9.57
C ALA A 127 -1.16 -11.74 8.85
N ARG A 128 -2.41 -11.43 9.22
CA ARG A 128 -3.19 -10.32 8.64
C ARG A 128 -2.47 -8.97 8.80
N VAL A 129 -2.08 -8.62 10.02
CA VAL A 129 -1.39 -7.35 10.29
C VAL A 129 0.06 -7.35 9.80
N ALA A 130 0.70 -8.52 9.68
CA ALA A 130 2.02 -8.62 9.08
C ALA A 130 1.97 -8.31 7.57
N GLY A 131 0.98 -8.84 6.85
CA GLY A 131 0.81 -8.58 5.42
C GLY A 131 0.30 -7.19 5.11
N ILE A 132 -0.79 -6.76 5.76
CA ILE A 132 -1.43 -5.46 5.45
C ILE A 132 -0.69 -4.33 6.13
N ASN A 133 -0.80 -4.22 7.45
CA ASN A 133 -0.25 -3.08 8.18
C ASN A 133 1.26 -2.92 7.98
N ARG A 134 2.02 -4.02 8.06
CA ARG A 134 3.48 -3.93 7.97
C ARG A 134 4.01 -3.99 6.54
N GLY A 135 3.44 -4.85 5.69
CA GLY A 135 3.83 -4.99 4.29
C GLY A 135 3.27 -3.88 3.41
N LEU A 136 1.94 -3.83 3.26
CA LEU A 136 1.24 -2.92 2.34
C LEU A 136 1.35 -1.45 2.74
N GLU A 137 1.08 -1.09 3.99
CA GLU A 137 1.21 0.32 4.40
C GLU A 137 2.67 0.76 4.38
N GLY A 138 3.60 -0.17 4.59
CA GLY A 138 5.01 0.08 4.39
C GLY A 138 5.33 0.45 2.94
N LEU A 139 4.72 -0.24 1.96
CA LEU A 139 4.83 0.13 0.55
C LEU A 139 4.14 1.47 0.26
N ALA A 140 3.00 1.75 0.89
CA ALA A 140 2.34 3.05 0.79
C ALA A 140 3.29 4.18 1.20
N CYS A 141 4.06 4.02 2.29
CA CYS A 141 5.11 4.97 2.67
C CYS A 141 6.13 5.22 1.56
N ASP A 142 6.58 4.17 0.86
CA ASP A 142 7.53 4.30 -0.26
C ASP A 142 6.92 5.08 -1.43
N VAL A 143 5.63 4.83 -1.72
CA VAL A 143 4.89 5.48 -2.80
C VAL A 143 4.63 6.96 -2.49
N PHE A 144 4.24 7.27 -1.25
CA PHE A 144 3.93 8.63 -0.82
C PHE A 144 5.17 9.50 -0.75
N ASP A 145 6.27 8.97 -0.21
CA ASP A 145 7.58 9.61 -0.23
C ASP A 145 8.03 9.97 -1.66
N GLN A 146 7.81 9.08 -2.63
CA GLN A 146 8.09 9.39 -4.04
C GLN A 146 7.17 10.49 -4.60
N LEU A 147 5.86 10.44 -4.29
CA LEU A 147 4.90 11.44 -4.78
C LEU A 147 5.14 12.83 -4.19
N ILE A 148 5.55 12.92 -2.92
CA ILE A 148 5.96 14.16 -2.28
C ILE A 148 7.14 14.77 -3.05
N ARG A 149 8.18 13.98 -3.38
CA ARG A 149 9.31 14.46 -4.20
C ARG A 149 8.88 14.91 -5.59
N ILE A 150 7.94 14.21 -6.23
CA ILE A 150 7.41 14.60 -7.55
C ILE A 150 6.66 15.94 -7.45
N ALA A 151 5.79 16.08 -6.45
CA ALA A 151 5.03 17.30 -6.21
C ALA A 151 5.94 18.50 -5.94
N GLN A 152 6.99 18.32 -5.13
CA GLN A 152 8.01 19.35 -4.86
C GLN A 152 8.73 19.80 -6.14
N ARG A 153 9.09 18.88 -7.05
CA ARG A 153 9.71 19.23 -8.34
C ARG A 153 8.76 19.98 -9.25
N ASN A 154 7.47 19.65 -9.21
CA ASN A 154 6.44 20.32 -10.01
C ASN A 154 6.00 21.65 -9.40
N GLY A 155 6.37 21.93 -8.15
CA GLY A 155 5.89 23.10 -7.41
C GLY A 155 4.42 22.98 -7.00
N ASP A 156 3.89 21.76 -6.88
CA ASP A 156 2.50 21.51 -6.48
C ASP A 156 2.39 21.31 -4.97
N GLU A 157 2.23 22.42 -4.25
CA GLU A 157 2.09 22.39 -2.78
C GLU A 157 0.82 21.67 -2.30
N VAL A 158 -0.22 21.55 -3.14
CA VAL A 158 -1.49 20.91 -2.76
C VAL A 158 -1.27 19.41 -2.66
N ILE A 159 -0.67 18.80 -3.68
CA ILE A 159 -0.36 17.37 -3.67
C ILE A 159 0.69 17.06 -2.59
N GLU A 160 1.75 17.86 -2.52
CA GLU A 160 2.83 17.67 -1.54
C GLU A 160 2.28 17.59 -0.11
N ARG A 161 1.57 18.64 0.34
CA ARG A 161 1.11 18.73 1.73
C ARG A 161 0.02 17.72 2.06
N SER A 162 -0.84 17.41 1.09
CA SER A 162 -1.90 16.43 1.29
C SER A 162 -1.34 15.03 1.50
N ILE A 163 -0.33 14.64 0.71
CA ILE A 163 0.29 13.32 0.80
C ILE A 163 1.24 13.23 2.01
N ASP A 164 1.96 14.30 2.35
CA ASP A 164 2.78 14.35 3.57
C ASP A 164 1.94 14.17 4.84
N TYR A 165 0.73 14.76 4.86
CA TYR A 165 -0.23 14.56 5.95
C TYR A 165 -0.65 13.08 6.08
N VAL A 166 -0.99 12.42 4.97
CA VAL A 166 -1.37 11.00 4.97
C VAL A 166 -0.19 10.10 5.38
N LEU A 167 1.02 10.40 4.90
CA LEU A 167 2.23 9.64 5.23
C LEU A 167 2.48 9.58 6.75
N ALA A 168 2.15 10.63 7.49
CA ALA A 168 2.30 10.66 8.95
C ALA A 168 1.39 9.61 9.64
N ASP A 169 0.18 9.42 9.15
CA ASP A 169 -0.75 8.40 9.64
C ASP A 169 -0.30 7.00 9.22
N GLU A 170 0.22 6.81 8.00
CA GLU A 170 0.73 5.52 7.54
C GLU A 170 1.90 4.98 8.36
N ILE A 171 2.82 5.86 8.77
CA ILE A 171 3.90 5.49 9.70
C ILE A 171 3.32 4.88 10.98
N THR A 172 2.17 5.38 11.45
CA THR A 172 1.48 4.85 12.63
C THR A 172 0.84 3.50 12.34
N HIS A 173 0.19 3.31 11.18
CA HIS A 173 -0.41 2.02 10.78
C HIS A 173 0.63 0.90 10.72
N VAL A 174 1.80 1.19 10.15
CA VAL A 174 2.92 0.25 10.09
C VAL A 174 3.47 -0.11 11.49
N ARG A 175 3.52 0.87 12.41
CA ARG A 175 3.90 0.60 13.81
C ARG A 175 2.89 -0.31 14.50
N MET A 176 1.60 -0.12 14.24
CA MET A 176 0.53 -1.00 14.75
C MET A 176 0.74 -2.42 14.24
N GLY A 177 1.03 -2.62 12.96
CA GLY A 177 1.34 -3.94 12.40
C GLY A 177 2.48 -4.64 13.13
N SER A 178 3.57 -3.91 13.35
CA SER A 178 4.77 -4.41 14.05
C SER A 178 4.49 -4.74 15.52
N LYS A 179 3.73 -3.88 16.21
CA LYS A 179 3.29 -4.09 17.60
C LYS A 179 2.44 -5.35 17.70
N TRP A 180 1.42 -5.47 16.85
CA TRP A 180 0.43 -6.54 16.96
C TRP A 180 0.93 -7.89 16.46
N MET A 181 1.76 -7.91 15.42
CA MET A 181 2.46 -9.13 15.02
C MET A 181 3.22 -9.70 16.22
N ARG A 182 4.04 -8.90 16.93
CA ARG A 182 4.78 -9.37 18.11
C ARG A 182 3.87 -9.79 19.27
N LYS A 183 2.86 -8.97 19.62
CA LYS A 183 1.94 -9.27 20.73
C LYS A 183 1.12 -10.54 20.49
N LEU A 184 0.61 -10.74 19.28
CA LEU A 184 -0.23 -11.90 18.94
C LEU A 184 0.57 -13.20 18.84
N THR A 185 1.88 -13.12 18.58
CA THR A 185 2.77 -14.29 18.48
C THR A 185 3.61 -14.50 19.73
N GLU A 186 3.33 -13.77 20.82
CA GLU A 186 4.10 -13.88 22.05
C GLU A 186 4.04 -15.31 22.61
N GLY A 187 5.21 -15.90 22.85
CA GLY A 187 5.32 -17.29 23.32
C GLY A 187 5.09 -18.36 22.23
N ASP A 188 4.85 -17.98 20.98
CA ASP A 188 4.63 -18.89 19.85
C ASP A 188 5.53 -18.54 18.65
N PRO A 189 6.78 -19.04 18.64
CA PRO A 189 7.73 -18.79 17.54
C PRO A 189 7.27 -19.32 16.18
N GLU A 190 6.46 -20.38 16.15
CA GLU A 190 5.96 -20.95 14.89
C GLU A 190 4.89 -20.05 14.27
N ARG A 191 4.00 -19.47 15.09
CA ARG A 191 3.02 -18.47 14.63
C ARG A 191 3.72 -17.21 14.13
N LEU A 192 4.78 -16.77 14.80
CA LEU A 192 5.61 -15.66 14.32
C LEU A 192 6.22 -15.96 12.95
N ALA A 193 6.82 -17.14 12.77
CA ALA A 193 7.41 -17.54 11.50
C ALA A 193 6.37 -17.57 10.36
N ARG A 194 5.15 -18.04 10.62
CA ARG A 194 4.05 -18.00 9.63
C ARG A 194 3.63 -16.58 9.27
N ALA A 195 3.53 -15.69 10.25
CA ALA A 195 3.19 -14.28 10.01
C ALA A 195 4.28 -13.57 9.17
N GLN A 196 5.55 -13.83 9.47
CA GLN A 196 6.69 -13.32 8.70
C GLN A 196 6.72 -13.86 7.27
N ALA A 197 6.50 -15.17 7.08
CA ALA A 197 6.43 -15.76 5.75
C ALA A 197 5.26 -15.18 4.91
N PHE A 198 4.13 -14.87 5.55
CA PHE A 198 3.04 -14.19 4.87
C PHE A 198 3.40 -12.75 4.49
N GLN A 199 4.05 -12.00 5.38
CA GLN A 199 4.59 -10.68 5.07
C GLN A 199 5.54 -10.73 3.87
N GLU A 200 6.49 -11.66 3.86
CA GLU A 200 7.46 -11.83 2.77
C GLU A 200 6.76 -12.12 1.43
N MET A 201 5.73 -12.97 1.43
CA MET A 201 4.93 -13.25 0.24
C MET A 201 4.20 -12.00 -0.26
N VAL A 202 3.65 -11.17 0.63
CA VAL A 202 3.07 -9.88 0.26
C VAL A 202 4.17 -8.96 -0.31
N ASP A 203 5.29 -8.81 0.38
CA ASP A 203 6.41 -7.98 -0.09
C ASP A 203 6.91 -8.41 -1.48
N GLU A 204 6.92 -9.71 -1.79
CA GLU A 204 7.24 -10.25 -3.11
C GLU A 204 6.21 -9.93 -4.19
N VAL A 205 4.92 -10.06 -3.88
CA VAL A 205 3.82 -9.72 -4.80
C VAL A 205 3.88 -8.24 -5.19
N PHE A 206 4.20 -7.38 -4.25
CA PHE A 206 4.26 -5.93 -4.43
C PHE A 206 5.66 -5.39 -4.78
N ASN A 207 6.67 -6.26 -4.83
CA ASN A 207 8.04 -5.91 -5.27
C ASN A 207 8.13 -5.58 -6.78
N PHE A 208 6.99 -5.61 -7.51
CA PHE A 208 6.89 -5.37 -8.96
C PHE A 208 7.98 -6.06 -9.80
N ARG A 209 8.47 -7.22 -9.34
CA ARG A 209 9.62 -7.94 -9.93
C ARG A 209 10.87 -7.05 -10.14
N GLY A 210 11.32 -6.38 -9.08
CA GLY A 210 12.65 -5.78 -9.05
C GLY A 210 12.74 -4.28 -9.29
N GLY A 211 11.63 -3.56 -9.17
CA GLY A 211 11.56 -2.11 -9.41
C GLY A 211 12.00 -1.22 -8.25
N ARG A 212 12.19 -1.74 -7.02
CA ARG A 212 12.56 -0.94 -5.84
C ARG A 212 14.07 -0.89 -5.59
N ARG A 213 14.61 0.31 -5.39
CA ARG A 213 16.04 0.54 -5.04
C ARG A 213 16.16 1.44 -3.81
N LEU A 214 17.35 1.55 -3.20
CA LEU A 214 17.59 2.67 -2.28
C LEU A 214 17.77 3.95 -3.10
N ALA A 215 17.31 5.09 -2.57
CA ALA A 215 17.59 6.39 -3.18
C ALA A 215 19.10 6.65 -3.32
N SER A 216 19.91 6.16 -2.38
CA SER A 216 21.38 6.23 -2.43
C SER A 216 22.01 5.41 -3.57
N ASP A 217 21.29 4.43 -4.10
CA ASP A 217 21.78 3.58 -5.20
C ASP A 217 21.52 4.21 -6.58
N LEU A 218 20.81 5.34 -6.64
CA LEU A 218 20.51 6.05 -7.87
C LEU A 218 21.58 7.10 -8.16
N GLN A 219 22.18 7.07 -9.36
CA GLN A 219 23.11 8.12 -9.81
C GLN A 219 22.41 9.49 -9.99
N LYS A 220 21.10 9.46 -10.26
CA LYS A 220 20.17 10.59 -10.27
C LYS A 220 18.79 10.09 -9.83
N ASP A 221 18.12 10.85 -8.99
CA ASP A 221 16.72 10.61 -8.66
C ASP A 221 15.86 11.05 -9.86
N ASP A 222 15.56 10.09 -10.73
CA ASP A 222 14.75 10.29 -11.94
C ASP A 222 13.25 10.40 -11.64
N GLY A 223 12.83 10.22 -10.37
CA GLY A 223 11.42 10.16 -9.98
C GLY A 223 10.68 8.92 -10.48
N MET A 224 11.32 8.08 -11.31
CA MET A 224 10.76 6.88 -11.94
C MET A 224 10.91 5.68 -11.04
N THR A 225 12.10 5.53 -10.47
CA THR A 225 12.42 4.37 -9.66
C THR A 225 11.75 4.53 -8.30
N LEU A 226 10.84 3.62 -7.96
CA LEU A 226 10.28 3.57 -6.61
C LEU A 226 11.42 3.24 -5.66
N THR A 227 11.62 4.07 -4.64
CA THR A 227 12.67 3.86 -3.66
C THR A 227 12.09 3.53 -2.31
N ILE A 228 12.78 2.70 -1.53
CA ILE A 228 12.39 2.45 -0.15
C ILE A 228 12.54 3.75 0.66
N ALA A 229 11.46 4.22 1.27
CA ALA A 229 11.41 5.42 2.10
C ALA A 229 12.08 5.15 3.45
N ARG A 230 13.41 5.07 3.46
CA ARG A 230 14.19 4.61 4.62
C ARG A 230 13.83 5.31 5.92
N GLU A 231 13.69 6.63 5.91
CA GLU A 231 13.32 7.39 7.11
C GLU A 231 11.92 7.02 7.62
N ALA A 232 10.92 6.99 6.73
CA ALA A 232 9.56 6.58 7.08
C ALA A 232 9.54 5.14 7.62
N ARG A 233 10.27 4.21 7.00
CA ARG A 233 10.39 2.81 7.47
C ARG A 233 11.01 2.71 8.87
N LEU A 234 12.05 3.48 9.15
CA LEU A 234 12.67 3.54 10.49
C LEU A 234 11.70 4.11 11.53
N LEU A 235 11.04 5.24 11.23
CA LEU A 235 10.03 5.83 12.10
C LEU A 235 8.87 4.86 12.36
N ALA A 236 8.55 4.06 11.35
CA ALA A 236 7.54 3.02 11.39
C ALA A 236 7.96 1.76 12.19
N GLY A 237 9.20 1.70 12.66
CA GLY A 237 9.71 0.63 13.52
C GLY A 237 10.33 -0.55 12.78
N PHE A 238 10.74 -0.39 11.52
CA PHE A 238 11.66 -1.32 10.88
C PHE A 238 13.07 -1.17 11.46
N THR A 239 13.82 -2.28 11.56
CA THR A 239 15.26 -2.23 11.83
C THR A 239 16.06 -2.00 10.57
N GLU A 240 17.32 -1.59 10.71
CA GLU A 240 18.26 -1.44 9.59
C GLU A 240 18.42 -2.76 8.82
N GLU A 241 18.48 -3.89 9.52
CA GLU A 241 18.60 -5.22 8.92
C GLU A 241 17.34 -5.61 8.13
N GLU A 242 16.16 -5.22 8.60
CA GLU A 242 14.91 -5.44 7.87
C GLU A 242 14.86 -4.60 6.60
N ILE A 243 15.25 -3.33 6.68
CA ILE A 243 15.34 -2.45 5.50
C ILE A 243 16.36 -3.02 4.50
N GLN A 244 17.53 -3.45 4.97
CA GLN A 244 18.55 -4.05 4.11
C GLN A 244 18.05 -5.32 3.42
N ARG A 245 17.29 -6.18 4.12
CA ARG A 245 16.65 -7.36 3.52
C ARG A 245 15.63 -6.98 2.45
N LEU A 246 14.82 -5.94 2.66
CA LEU A 246 13.89 -5.45 1.63
C LEU A 246 14.64 -4.99 0.38
N VAL A 247 15.74 -4.26 0.55
CA VAL A 247 16.61 -3.83 -0.56
C VAL A 247 17.17 -5.03 -1.32
N GLU A 248 17.70 -6.02 -0.61
CA GLU A 248 18.27 -7.24 -1.21
C GLU A 248 17.24 -8.10 -1.93
N SER A 249 16.05 -8.28 -1.33
CA SER A 249 14.94 -9.01 -1.94
C SER A 249 14.57 -8.39 -3.29
N THR A 250 14.56 -7.05 -3.36
CA THR A 250 14.21 -6.36 -4.59
C THR A 250 15.27 -6.54 -5.68
N ARG A 251 16.56 -6.55 -5.30
CA ARG A 251 17.67 -6.81 -6.24
C ARG A 251 17.59 -8.22 -6.85
N LYS A 252 17.15 -9.24 -6.09
CA LYS A 252 17.01 -10.62 -6.58
C LYS A 252 15.86 -10.77 -7.58
N SER A 253 14.73 -10.11 -7.33
CA SER A 253 13.58 -10.15 -8.25
C SER A 253 13.82 -9.44 -9.58
N ALA A 254 14.81 -8.55 -9.67
CA ALA A 254 15.19 -7.85 -10.91
C ALA A 254 16.08 -8.69 -11.86
N ALA A 255 16.62 -9.82 -11.38
CA ALA A 255 17.61 -10.63 -12.09
C ALA A 255 16.99 -11.81 -12.89
N TYR A 256 15.66 -11.90 -12.95
CA TYR A 256 14.88 -12.90 -13.68
C TYR A 256 13.85 -12.22 -14.58
#